data_AF-A0A8B6G769-F1
#
_entry.id   AF-A0A8B6G769-F1
#
_cell.length_a   1.000
_cell.length_b   1.000
_cell.length_c   1.000
_cell.angle_alpha   90.00
_cell.angle_beta   90.00
_cell.angle_gamma   90.00
#
_symmetry.space_group_name_H-M   'P 1'
#
loop_
_entity.id
_entity.type
_entity.pdbx_description
1 polymer ?
#
loop_
_entity_poly.entity_id
_entity_poly.type
_entity_poly.pdbx_seq_one_letter_code
_entity_poly.pdbx_strand_id
1 'polypeptide(L)'
;MNAHPEHLGIHQIVEFPKTITNEGNAWDSQTSTFKAPRAGLYYFSASIMSHPGGDIETELVRNGVGLIYSYDGDKGTLGVGSLSGVLKLEIGDGVWIRIFNNPYVNDGNVRVHGYGW
;
A
#
# COMPACT_ATOMS: atom_id res chain seq x y z
N MET A 1 -7.24 10.72 17.82
CA MET A 1 -6.29 10.67 16.70
C MET A 1 -5.64 9.31 16.79
N ASN A 2 -5.93 8.39 15.89
CA ASN A 2 -5.27 7.08 15.90
C ASN A 2 -3.93 7.27 15.19
N ALA A 3 -2.84 7.05 15.92
CA ALA A 3 -1.50 7.09 15.34
C ALA A 3 -1.40 6.00 14.27
N HIS A 4 -0.83 6.34 13.10
CA HIS A 4 -0.45 5.31 12.14
C HIS A 4 0.62 4.42 12.79
N PRO A 5 0.61 3.10 12.56
CA PRO A 5 1.66 2.23 13.07
C PRO A 5 3.00 2.71 12.55
N GLU A 6 3.84 3.18 13.45
CA GLU A 6 5.27 3.38 13.20
C GLU A 6 5.92 1.98 13.27
N HIS A 7 6.84 1.68 12.35
CA HIS A 7 7.59 0.42 12.29
C HIS A 7 6.88 -0.75 11.58
N LEU A 8 6.53 -0.56 10.30
CA LEU A 8 5.97 -1.66 9.50
C LEU A 8 7.03 -2.72 9.16
N GLY A 9 6.70 -3.99 9.39
CA GLY A 9 7.52 -5.14 9.05
C GLY A 9 7.36 -5.61 7.60
N ILE A 10 8.26 -6.50 7.18
CA ILE A 10 8.21 -7.13 5.85
C ILE A 10 6.85 -7.79 5.62
N HIS A 11 6.29 -7.57 4.43
CA HIS A 11 4.97 -8.03 4.01
C HIS A 11 3.80 -7.53 4.86
N GLN A 12 4.02 -6.62 5.82
CA GLN A 12 2.94 -5.98 6.54
C GLN A 12 2.13 -5.09 5.59
N ILE A 13 0.81 -5.21 5.67
CA ILE A 13 -0.12 -4.37 4.89
C ILE A 13 0.04 -2.92 5.34
N VAL A 14 0.11 -2.00 4.37
CA VAL A 14 0.06 -0.56 4.65
C VAL A 14 -1.38 -0.20 4.98
N GLU A 15 -1.61 0.29 6.19
CA GLU A 15 -2.95 0.62 6.68
C GLU A 15 -3.43 1.99 6.17
N PHE A 16 -4.63 2.00 5.60
CA PHE A 16 -5.35 3.21 5.17
C PHE A 16 -6.66 3.36 5.96
N PRO A 17 -6.60 3.86 7.20
CA PRO A 17 -7.76 3.86 8.12
C PRO A 17 -8.86 4.85 7.71
N LYS A 18 -8.56 5.82 6.84
CA LYS A 18 -9.51 6.80 6.34
C LYS A 18 -9.92 6.44 4.91
N THR A 19 -11.20 6.11 4.75
CA THR A 19 -11.88 5.92 3.46
C THR A 19 -12.53 7.23 3.03
N ILE A 20 -12.22 7.69 1.82
CA ILE A 20 -12.81 8.87 1.20
C ILE A 20 -14.01 8.46 0.32
N THR A 21 -13.91 7.33 -0.39
CA THR A 21 -14.92 6.84 -1.32
C THR A 21 -14.90 5.31 -1.39
N ASN A 22 -16.06 4.68 -1.16
CA ASN A 22 -16.21 3.23 -1.24
C ASN A 22 -17.50 2.83 -1.94
N GLU A 23 -17.70 3.35 -3.15
CA GLU A 23 -18.84 2.97 -3.97
C GLU A 23 -18.75 1.49 -4.36
N GLY A 24 -19.87 0.78 -4.21
CA GLY A 24 -19.92 -0.67 -4.43
C GLY A 24 -19.38 -1.51 -3.26
N ASN A 25 -18.95 -0.88 -2.15
CA ASN A 25 -18.52 -1.55 -0.91
C ASN A 25 -17.44 -2.62 -1.15
N ALA A 26 -16.52 -2.35 -2.06
CA ALA A 26 -15.44 -3.27 -2.44
C ALA A 26 -14.16 -3.06 -1.63
N TRP A 27 -14.03 -1.93 -0.91
CA TRP A 27 -12.92 -1.65 -0.01
C TRP A 27 -13.27 -1.98 1.44
N ASP A 28 -12.36 -2.68 2.13
CA ASP A 28 -12.43 -2.92 3.57
C ASP A 28 -11.30 -2.14 4.26
N SER A 29 -11.65 -1.09 4.99
CA SER A 29 -10.69 -0.23 5.69
C SER A 29 -10.04 -0.89 6.90
N GLN A 30 -10.68 -1.91 7.50
CA GLN A 30 -10.08 -2.64 8.62
C GLN A 30 -8.92 -3.51 8.15
N THR A 31 -9.01 -4.04 6.93
CA THR A 31 -7.96 -4.89 6.33
C THR A 31 -7.16 -4.18 5.25
N SER A 32 -7.48 -2.92 4.94
CA SER A 32 -6.89 -2.12 3.86
C SER A 32 -6.80 -2.88 2.53
N THR A 33 -7.87 -3.59 2.21
CA THR A 33 -7.94 -4.52 1.07
C THR A 33 -9.14 -4.19 0.19
N PHE A 34 -8.90 -4.10 -1.12
CA PHE A 34 -9.93 -4.11 -2.14
C PHE A 34 -10.28 -5.56 -2.50
N LYS A 35 -11.57 -5.91 -2.59
CA LYS A 35 -12.05 -7.19 -3.13
C LYS A 35 -12.88 -6.96 -4.37
N ALA A 36 -12.44 -7.50 -5.50
CA ALA A 36 -13.13 -7.31 -6.78
C ALA A 36 -14.57 -7.87 -6.73
N PRO A 37 -15.60 -7.04 -6.86
CA PRO A 37 -16.98 -7.51 -6.83
C PRO A 37 -17.41 -8.15 -8.16
N ARG A 38 -16.65 -7.90 -9.24
CA ARG A 38 -16.90 -8.36 -10.61
C ARG A 38 -15.59 -8.70 -11.31
N ALA A 39 -15.61 -9.60 -12.29
CA ALA A 39 -14.46 -9.78 -13.16
C ALA A 39 -14.27 -8.56 -14.07
N GLY A 40 -13.03 -8.10 -14.26
CA GLY A 40 -12.77 -6.91 -15.06
C GLY A 40 -11.35 -6.38 -14.99
N LEU A 41 -11.13 -5.23 -15.64
CA LEU A 41 -9.90 -4.46 -15.53
C LEU A 41 -10.09 -3.36 -14.48
N TYR A 42 -9.13 -3.27 -13.56
CA TYR A 42 -9.14 -2.31 -12.46
C TYR A 42 -7.85 -1.51 -12.48
N TYR A 43 -7.97 -0.19 -12.34
CA TYR A 43 -6.83 0.70 -12.17
C TYR A 43 -6.60 0.97 -10.69
N PHE A 44 -5.36 0.75 -10.23
CA PHE A 44 -4.91 1.08 -8.89
C PHE A 44 -3.80 2.11 -8.98
N SER A 45 -3.76 3.04 -8.03
CA SER A 45 -2.71 4.07 -7.96
C SER A 45 -2.54 4.56 -6.55
N ALA A 46 -1.41 4.32 -5.89
CA ALA A 46 -1.16 4.81 -4.55
C ALA A 46 0.12 5.63 -4.49
N SER A 47 0.15 6.55 -3.53
CA SER A 47 1.31 7.34 -3.16
C SER A 47 1.53 7.22 -1.67
N ILE A 48 2.76 6.96 -1.29
CA ILE A 48 3.15 6.54 0.04
C ILE A 48 4.31 7.44 0.46
N MET A 49 4.10 8.18 1.54
CA MET A 49 5.07 9.17 2.02
C MET A 49 5.95 8.58 3.11
N SER A 50 7.27 8.73 2.97
CA SER A 50 8.24 8.41 4.02
C SER A 50 8.69 9.68 4.76
N HIS A 51 9.17 9.50 5.99
CA HIS A 51 9.79 10.58 6.76
C HIS A 51 11.26 10.80 6.36
N PRO A 52 11.83 12.00 6.59
CA PRO A 52 13.23 12.27 6.31
C PRO A 52 14.16 11.25 6.97
N GLY A 53 15.10 10.71 6.18
CA GLY A 53 16.05 9.69 6.61
C GLY A 53 15.50 8.27 6.60
N GLY A 54 14.22 8.08 6.29
CA GLY A 54 13.59 6.78 6.12
C GLY A 54 13.61 6.35 4.66
N ASP A 55 13.89 5.07 4.42
CA ASP A 55 13.70 4.44 3.12
C ASP A 55 12.51 3.48 3.24
N ILE A 56 11.72 3.38 2.17
CA ILE A 56 10.61 2.45 2.09
C ILE A 56 10.52 1.82 0.71
N GLU A 57 10.33 0.50 0.71
CA GLU A 57 9.87 -0.22 -0.47
C GLU A 57 8.49 -0.80 -0.23
N THR A 58 7.59 -0.56 -1.18
CA THR A 58 6.22 -1.07 -1.14
C THR A 58 5.88 -1.80 -2.42
N GLU A 59 4.88 -2.66 -2.34
CA GLU A 59 4.37 -3.39 -3.50
C GLU A 59 2.84 -3.45 -3.53
N LEU A 60 2.29 -3.36 -4.74
CA LEU A 60 0.90 -3.70 -5.04
C LEU A 60 0.79 -5.21 -5.19
N VAL A 61 -0.13 -5.80 -4.43
CA VAL A 61 -0.28 -7.24 -4.30
C VAL A 61 -1.63 -7.67 -4.80
N ARG A 62 -1.69 -8.79 -5.54
CA ARG A 62 -2.93 -9.53 -5.82
C ARG A 62 -2.84 -10.91 -5.17
N ASN A 63 -3.76 -11.23 -4.27
CA ASN A 63 -3.84 -12.53 -3.61
C ASN A 63 -2.50 -13.04 -3.03
N GLY A 64 -1.70 -12.16 -2.45
CA GLY A 64 -0.41 -12.48 -1.83
C GLY A 64 0.80 -12.42 -2.78
N VAL A 65 0.58 -12.29 -4.09
CA VAL A 65 1.62 -12.15 -5.12
C VAL A 65 1.89 -10.67 -5.41
N GLY A 66 3.14 -10.24 -5.21
CA GLY A 66 3.61 -8.90 -5.58
C GLY A 66 3.66 -8.69 -7.08
N LEU A 67 3.18 -7.55 -7.55
CA LEU A 67 3.06 -7.25 -8.98
C LEU A 67 3.80 -5.98 -9.41
N ILE A 68 3.70 -4.91 -8.61
CA ILE A 68 4.28 -3.60 -8.91
C ILE A 68 4.97 -3.11 -7.67
N TYR A 69 6.18 -2.57 -7.82
CA TYR A 69 7.05 -2.14 -6.74
C TYR A 69 7.29 -0.63 -6.81
N SER A 70 7.49 0.00 -5.65
CA SER A 70 7.93 1.39 -5.51
C SER A 70 8.98 1.49 -4.42
N TYR A 71 9.97 2.37 -4.62
CA TYR A 71 10.98 2.76 -3.65
C TYR A 71 10.94 4.26 -3.42
N ASP A 72 11.17 4.65 -2.18
CA ASP A 72 11.41 6.01 -1.78
C ASP A 72 12.48 6.05 -0.68
N GLY A 73 13.29 7.11 -0.65
CA GLY A 73 14.48 7.17 0.20
C GLY A 73 15.10 8.56 0.26
N ASP A 74 14.32 9.52 0.76
CA ASP A 74 14.79 10.89 0.95
C ASP A 74 15.51 11.04 2.30
N LYS A 75 16.73 11.59 2.28
CA LYS A 75 17.60 11.73 3.47
C LYS A 75 17.39 13.04 4.25
N GLY A 76 16.76 14.05 3.67
CA GLY A 76 16.65 15.40 4.24
C GLY A 76 15.23 15.97 4.29
N THR A 77 14.29 15.41 3.54
CA THR A 77 12.91 15.87 3.41
C THR A 77 11.93 14.68 3.36
N LEU A 78 10.64 14.96 3.23
CA LEU A 78 9.63 13.92 3.04
C LEU A 78 9.80 13.32 1.64
N GLY A 79 9.93 12.00 1.56
CA GLY A 79 9.93 11.27 0.29
C GLY A 79 8.53 10.79 -0.08
N VAL A 80 8.28 10.54 -1.37
CA VAL A 80 7.02 9.97 -1.87
C VAL A 80 7.29 8.92 -2.94
N GLY A 81 7.01 7.67 -2.62
CA GLY A 81 6.97 6.56 -3.56
C GLY A 81 5.56 6.41 -4.13
N SER A 82 5.42 6.33 -5.45
CA SER A 82 4.13 6.05 -6.09
C SER A 82 4.16 4.71 -6.83
N LEU A 83 3.02 4.02 -6.85
CA LEU A 83 2.77 2.84 -7.65
C LEU A 83 1.43 3.00 -8.39
N SER A 84 1.36 2.55 -9.63
CA SER A 84 0.09 2.47 -10.34
C SER A 84 0.10 1.37 -11.39
N GLY A 85 -1.07 0.84 -11.71
CA GLY A 85 -1.19 -0.20 -12.73
C GLY A 85 -2.63 -0.64 -12.99
N VAL A 86 -2.80 -1.29 -14.13
CA VAL A 86 -4.07 -1.92 -14.53
C VAL A 86 -3.97 -3.42 -14.31
N LEU A 87 -4.86 -3.97 -13.48
CA LEU A 87 -4.92 -5.40 -13.18
C LEU A 87 -6.20 -6.00 -13.75
N LYS A 88 -6.07 -7.18 -14.39
CA LYS A 88 -7.23 -8.05 -14.66
C LYS A 88 -7.53 -8.87 -13.40
N LEU A 89 -8.71 -8.68 -12.83
CA LEU A 89 -9.17 -9.37 -11.63
C LEU A 89 -10.38 -10.25 -11.94
N GLU A 90 -10.47 -11.36 -11.23
CA GLU A 90 -11.66 -12.19 -11.12
C GLU A 90 -12.47 -11.82 -9.87
N ILE A 91 -13.72 -12.27 -9.78
CA ILE A 91 -14.56 -12.02 -8.60
C ILE A 91 -13.88 -12.57 -7.34
N GLY A 92 -13.77 -11.73 -6.32
CA GLY A 92 -13.20 -12.09 -5.02
C GLY A 92 -11.69 -11.92 -4.91
N ASP A 93 -10.99 -11.60 -6.00
CA ASP A 93 -9.56 -11.27 -5.92
C ASP A 93 -9.33 -10.09 -4.97
N GLY A 94 -8.39 -10.27 -4.05
CA GLY A 94 -7.93 -9.27 -3.10
C GLY A 94 -6.74 -8.49 -3.66
N VAL A 95 -6.81 -7.16 -3.55
CA VAL A 95 -5.71 -6.26 -3.89
C VAL A 95 -5.41 -5.34 -2.72
N TRP A 96 -4.15 -5.25 -2.33
CA TRP A 96 -3.68 -4.39 -1.24
C TRP A 96 -2.24 -3.94 -1.48
N ILE A 97 -1.75 -3.07 -0.60
CA ILE A 97 -0.37 -2.61 -0.60
C ILE A 97 0.30 -3.15 0.64
N ARG A 98 1.55 -3.62 0.51
CA ARG A 98 2.35 -4.05 1.65
C ARG A 98 3.80 -3.60 1.51
N ILE A 99 4.53 -3.70 2.61
CA ILE A 99 5.98 -3.54 2.63
C ILE A 99 6.64 -4.66 1.83
N PHE A 100 7.50 -4.27 0.88
CA PHE A 100 8.24 -5.21 0.04
C PHE A 100 9.27 -6.01 0.86
N ASN A 101 9.59 -7.23 0.42
CA ASN A 101 10.57 -8.07 1.09
C ASN A 101 12.01 -7.68 0.75
N ASN A 102 12.49 -6.63 1.40
CA ASN A 102 13.87 -6.22 1.36
C ASN A 102 14.34 -5.82 2.77
N PRO A 103 14.97 -6.73 3.54
CA PRO A 103 15.41 -6.45 4.90
C PRO A 103 16.54 -5.41 4.98
N TYR A 104 17.21 -5.08 3.86
CA TYR A 104 18.25 -4.06 3.83
C TYR A 104 17.69 -2.65 3.76
N VAL A 105 16.44 -2.50 3.30
CA VAL A 105 15.75 -1.22 3.18
C VAL A 105 14.63 -1.11 4.20
N ASN A 106 13.77 -2.14 4.28
CA ASN A 106 12.65 -2.21 5.21
C ASN A 106 13.08 -2.90 6.52
N ASP A 107 13.94 -2.22 7.28
CA ASP A 107 14.54 -2.70 8.54
C ASP A 107 13.60 -2.60 9.77
N GLY A 108 12.35 -2.22 9.55
CA GLY A 108 11.38 -1.95 10.61
C GLY A 108 11.41 -0.51 11.12
N ASN A 109 12.19 0.42 10.55
CA ASN A 109 12.07 1.86 10.80
C ASN A 109 11.22 2.58 9.76
N VAL A 110 10.28 1.87 9.17
CA VAL A 110 9.41 2.40 8.13
C VAL A 110 8.25 3.15 8.76
N ARG A 111 8.23 4.48 8.57
CA ARG A 111 7.14 5.38 8.95
C ARG A 111 6.40 5.82 7.70
N VAL A 112 5.11 5.53 7.63
CA VAL A 112 4.30 5.84 6.45
C VAL A 112 3.05 6.60 6.77
N HIS A 113 2.79 7.60 5.95
CA HIS A 113 1.51 8.25 5.85
C HIS A 113 0.92 7.97 4.47
N GLY A 114 -0.22 7.31 4.46
CA GLY A 114 -0.99 7.00 3.26
C GLY A 114 -2.48 7.28 3.50
N TYR A 115 -3.16 7.78 2.46
CA TYR A 115 -4.62 7.90 2.44
C TYR A 115 -5.16 6.92 1.40
N GLY A 116 -6.17 6.14 1.77
CA GLY A 116 -6.81 5.17 0.87
C GLY A 116 -8.06 5.76 0.22
N TRP A 117 -8.58 5.03 -0.77
CA TRP A 117 -9.93 5.24 -1.29
C TRP A 117 -10.95 4.77 -0.26
#